data_AF-A0A0A5L793-F1
#
_entry.id   AF-A0A0A5L793-F1
#
_cell.length_a   1.000
_cell.length_b   1.000
_cell.length_c   1.000
_cell.angle_alpha   90.00
_cell.angle_beta   90.00
_cell.angle_gamma   90.00
#
_symmetry.space_group_name_H-M   'P 1'
#
loop_
_entity.id
_entity.type
_entity.pdbx_description
1 polymer ?
#
loop_
_entity_poly.entity_id
_entity_poly.type
_entity_poly.pdbx_seq_one_letter_code
_entity_poly.pdbx_strand_id
1 'polypeptide(L)'
;MKVAKDLVVSLAYQVRTEDGVLVDESPVSAPLDYLHGHGSLIAGLEKALEGHDVGDRFDVHVGANDAYGNYDENLVQRVPKDVFMGVDELQVGMRFLADTDQGPVPVEITEVDGDHVVVDGNHMLAGQNLNFNVEVVAIREATEEELAHGHVHGEHDHHHEHGEGCCGGHGHSHDHDHGHDHGKGGCGNGGCGCH
;
A
#
# COMPACT_ATOMS: atom_id res chain seq x y z
N MET A 1 -23.87 -10.45 -18.41
CA MET A 1 -23.01 -11.15 -17.44
C MET A 1 -22.98 -10.23 -16.23
N LYS A 2 -23.24 -10.76 -15.04
CA LYS A 2 -23.32 -9.96 -13.82
C LYS A 2 -22.05 -10.12 -13.01
N VAL A 3 -21.70 -9.09 -12.25
CA VAL A 3 -20.61 -9.16 -11.28
C VAL A 3 -20.91 -10.25 -10.25
N ALA A 4 -19.98 -11.17 -10.07
CA ALA A 4 -20.04 -12.29 -9.15
C ALA A 4 -18.63 -12.68 -8.72
N LYS A 5 -18.54 -13.51 -7.67
CA LYS A 5 -17.27 -14.04 -7.16
C LYS A 5 -16.46 -14.75 -8.27
N ASP A 6 -15.13 -14.65 -8.19
CA ASP A 6 -14.16 -15.29 -9.10
C ASP A 6 -14.17 -14.71 -10.53
N LEU A 7 -14.75 -13.51 -10.70
CA LEU A 7 -14.72 -12.76 -11.96
C LEU A 7 -13.76 -11.57 -11.84
N VAL A 8 -13.07 -11.29 -12.95
CA VAL A 8 -12.29 -10.07 -13.10
C VAL A 8 -13.21 -8.98 -13.61
N VAL A 9 -13.23 -7.86 -12.90
CA VAL A 9 -14.08 -6.72 -13.21
C VAL A 9 -13.19 -5.51 -13.44
N SER A 10 -13.35 -4.88 -14.59
CA SER A 10 -12.77 -3.58 -14.90
C SER A 10 -13.74 -2.51 -14.42
N LEU A 11 -13.36 -1.75 -13.39
CA LEU A 11 -14.18 -0.66 -12.87
C LEU A 11 -13.51 0.70 -13.06
N ALA A 12 -14.29 1.70 -13.41
CA ALA A 12 -13.92 3.08 -13.22
C ALA A 12 -14.60 3.57 -11.93
N TYR A 13 -13.89 4.31 -11.09
CA TYR A 13 -14.49 4.87 -9.88
C TYR A 13 -13.98 6.27 -9.57
N GLN A 14 -14.77 6.99 -8.80
CA GLN A 14 -14.36 8.22 -8.18
C GLN A 14 -14.79 8.19 -6.72
N VAL A 15 -13.83 8.34 -5.80
CA VAL A 15 -14.11 8.36 -4.36
C VAL A 15 -13.91 9.74 -3.78
N ARG A 16 -14.93 10.19 -3.05
CA ARG A 16 -14.94 11.48 -2.37
C ARG A 16 -15.27 11.30 -0.90
N THR A 17 -14.68 12.11 -0.04
CA THR A 17 -15.08 12.21 1.37
C THR A 17 -16.46 12.87 1.50
N GLU A 18 -17.06 12.79 2.69
CA GLU A 18 -18.30 13.52 3.02
C GLU A 18 -18.17 15.03 2.83
N ASP A 19 -16.97 15.58 3.06
CA ASP A 19 -16.64 16.99 2.82
C ASP A 19 -16.47 17.35 1.33
N GLY A 20 -16.61 16.38 0.43
CA GLY A 20 -16.50 16.56 -1.02
C GLY A 20 -15.07 16.59 -1.56
N VAL A 21 -14.08 16.25 -0.73
CA VAL A 21 -12.67 16.15 -1.13
C VAL A 21 -12.50 14.89 -1.97
N LEU A 22 -11.90 15.03 -3.15
CA LEU A 22 -11.53 13.88 -3.98
C LEU A 22 -10.36 13.15 -3.33
N VAL A 23 -10.56 11.88 -3.01
CA VAL A 23 -9.54 11.03 -2.39
C VAL A 23 -8.75 10.30 -3.48
N ASP A 24 -9.47 9.69 -4.41
CA ASP A 24 -8.89 8.89 -5.49
C ASP A 24 -9.87 8.81 -6.66
N GLU A 25 -9.34 8.61 -7.87
CA GLU A 25 -10.13 8.42 -9.07
C GLU A 25 -9.44 7.53 -10.11
N SER A 26 -10.22 6.61 -10.67
CA SER A 26 -9.86 5.80 -11.83
C SER A 26 -10.86 6.12 -12.95
N PRO A 27 -10.42 6.83 -14.02
CA PRO A 27 -11.28 7.16 -15.14
C PRO A 27 -11.52 5.94 -16.05
N VAL A 28 -12.59 5.96 -16.84
CA VAL A 28 -12.91 4.91 -17.83
C VAL A 28 -11.80 4.66 -18.88
N SER A 29 -10.89 5.62 -19.08
CA SER A 29 -9.73 5.45 -19.95
C SER A 29 -8.62 4.58 -19.35
N ALA A 30 -8.62 4.43 -18.03
CA ALA A 30 -7.68 3.62 -17.26
C ALA A 30 -8.45 2.95 -16.10
N PRO A 31 -9.35 2.01 -16.42
CA PRO A 31 -10.14 1.32 -15.41
C PRO A 31 -9.24 0.48 -14.51
N LEU A 32 -9.63 0.36 -13.24
CA LEU A 32 -9.01 -0.55 -12.30
C LEU A 32 -9.55 -1.96 -12.53
N ASP A 33 -8.67 -2.88 -12.89
CA ASP A 33 -8.99 -4.31 -12.98
C ASP A 33 -8.76 -4.97 -11.62
N TYR A 34 -9.79 -5.64 -11.08
CA TYR A 34 -9.69 -6.36 -9.82
C TYR A 34 -10.43 -7.70 -9.87
N LEU A 35 -10.10 -8.58 -8.93
CA LEU A 35 -10.74 -9.88 -8.78
C LEU A 35 -11.84 -9.81 -7.72
N HIS A 36 -13.08 -10.06 -8.13
CA HIS A 36 -14.23 -9.90 -7.26
C HIS A 36 -14.35 -11.04 -6.24
N GLY A 37 -14.55 -10.69 -4.96
CA GLY A 37 -14.75 -11.64 -3.87
C GLY A 37 -13.46 -12.22 -3.29
N HIS A 38 -12.32 -11.60 -3.57
CA HIS A 38 -10.99 -11.93 -3.02
C HIS A 38 -10.44 -10.82 -2.11
N GLY A 39 -11.23 -9.79 -1.81
CA GLY A 39 -10.80 -8.68 -0.94
C GLY A 39 -9.78 -7.76 -1.60
N SER A 40 -9.82 -7.66 -2.94
CA SER A 40 -9.01 -6.67 -3.66
C SER A 40 -9.52 -5.26 -3.44
N LEU A 41 -10.83 -5.11 -3.16
CA LEU A 41 -11.45 -3.83 -2.81
C LEU A 41 -12.08 -3.90 -1.41
N ILE A 42 -12.50 -2.73 -0.92
CA ILE A 42 -13.25 -2.61 0.33
C ILE A 42 -14.55 -3.42 0.26
N ALA A 43 -14.88 -4.13 1.36
CA ALA A 43 -15.99 -5.07 1.40
C ALA A 43 -17.34 -4.42 1.08
N GLY A 44 -17.54 -3.15 1.46
CA GLY A 44 -18.76 -2.41 1.14
C GLY A 44 -18.95 -2.15 -0.35
N LEU A 45 -17.84 -1.89 -1.06
CA LEU A 45 -17.86 -1.65 -2.50
C LEU A 45 -18.05 -2.94 -3.28
N GLU A 46 -17.35 -4.02 -2.90
CA GLU A 46 -17.54 -5.34 -3.54
C GLU A 46 -19.00 -5.79 -3.42
N LYS A 47 -19.59 -5.72 -2.22
CA LYS A 47 -21.02 -6.07 -2.02
C LYS A 47 -21.97 -5.22 -2.85
N ALA A 48 -21.67 -3.93 -3.00
CA ALA A 48 -22.50 -3.03 -3.79
C ALA A 48 -22.38 -3.30 -5.29
N LEU A 49 -21.23 -3.79 -5.76
CA LEU A 49 -21.01 -4.17 -7.16
C LEU A 49 -21.65 -5.51 -7.52
N GLU A 50 -21.87 -6.40 -6.55
CA GLU A 50 -22.45 -7.72 -6.78
C GLU A 50 -23.82 -7.65 -7.47
N GLY A 51 -23.98 -8.35 -8.60
CA GLY A 51 -25.23 -8.41 -9.35
C GLY A 51 -25.46 -7.29 -10.38
N HIS A 52 -24.57 -6.30 -10.48
CA HIS A 52 -24.60 -5.26 -11.52
C HIS A 52 -24.11 -5.78 -12.88
N ASP A 53 -24.55 -5.13 -13.95
CA ASP A 53 -24.20 -5.48 -15.33
C ASP A 53 -23.12 -4.54 -15.90
N VAL A 54 -22.45 -4.98 -16.97
CA VAL A 54 -21.46 -4.15 -17.69
C VAL A 54 -22.12 -2.89 -18.25
N GLY A 55 -21.50 -1.74 -18.02
CA GLY A 55 -21.98 -0.42 -18.41
C GLY A 55 -22.86 0.25 -17.36
N ASP A 56 -23.18 -0.42 -16.25
CA ASP A 56 -23.92 0.20 -15.15
C ASP A 56 -23.05 1.24 -14.44
N ARG A 57 -23.65 2.42 -14.22
CA ARG A 57 -23.07 3.49 -13.43
C ARG A 57 -24.00 3.86 -12.29
N PHE A 58 -23.46 3.87 -11.08
CA PHE A 58 -24.23 4.13 -9.88
C PHE A 58 -23.33 4.68 -8.77
N ASP A 59 -23.97 5.31 -7.79
CA ASP A 59 -23.29 5.88 -6.64
C ASP A 59 -23.53 4.99 -5.42
N VAL A 60 -22.45 4.68 -4.70
CA VAL A 60 -22.43 3.84 -3.52
C VAL A 60 -21.91 4.65 -2.35
N HIS A 61 -22.70 4.71 -1.29
CA HIS A 61 -22.25 5.26 -0.02
C HIS A 61 -21.70 4.12 0.84
N VAL A 62 -20.39 4.16 1.11
CA VAL A 62 -19.72 3.18 1.97
C VAL A 62 -19.36 3.86 3.28
N GLY A 63 -19.97 3.40 4.36
CA GLY A 63 -19.63 3.87 5.70
C GLY A 63 -18.22 3.44 6.10
N ALA A 64 -17.61 4.16 7.04
CA ALA A 64 -16.24 3.90 7.50
C ALA A 64 -15.95 2.41 7.78
N ASN A 65 -16.87 1.73 8.49
CA ASN A 65 -16.75 0.32 8.86
C ASN A 65 -16.56 -0.64 7.67
N ASP A 66 -17.19 -0.35 6.53
CA ASP A 66 -17.15 -1.20 5.33
C ASP A 66 -16.16 -0.68 4.26
N ALA A 67 -15.51 0.46 4.54
CA ALA A 67 -14.46 1.06 3.72
C ALA A 67 -13.06 0.73 4.27
N TYR A 68 -12.42 1.69 4.93
CA TYR A 68 -11.09 1.54 5.54
C TYR A 68 -11.15 1.12 7.01
N GLY A 69 -12.34 0.78 7.51
CA GLY A 69 -12.60 0.47 8.91
C GLY A 69 -13.01 1.69 9.72
N ASN A 70 -13.51 1.43 10.92
CA ASN A 70 -13.73 2.48 11.90
C ASN A 70 -12.38 2.95 12.43
N TYR A 71 -12.34 4.21 12.86
CA TYR A 71 -11.24 4.70 13.68
C TYR A 71 -11.17 3.85 14.95
N ASP A 72 -10.05 3.15 15.14
CA ASP A 72 -9.83 2.33 16.33
C ASP A 72 -8.99 3.13 17.32
N GLU A 73 -9.61 3.51 18.44
CA GLU A 73 -8.91 4.18 19.54
C GLU A 73 -7.81 3.29 20.15
N ASN A 74 -7.87 1.96 19.96
CA ASN A 74 -6.80 1.06 20.43
C ASN A 74 -5.54 1.10 19.56
N LEU A 75 -5.65 1.57 18.31
CA LEU A 75 -4.50 1.86 17.44
C LEU A 75 -3.84 3.20 17.79
N VAL A 76 -4.50 4.01 18.63
CA VAL A 76 -3.93 5.24 19.19
C VAL A 76 -3.18 4.88 20.47
N GLN A 77 -1.86 4.98 20.43
CA GLN A 77 -1.02 4.59 21.55
C GLN A 77 -0.24 5.77 22.10
N ARG A 78 -0.21 5.89 23.44
CA ARG A 78 0.65 6.83 24.13
C ARG A 78 1.95 6.14 24.47
N VAL A 79 3.02 6.54 23.78
CA VAL A 79 4.35 5.97 23.93
C VAL A 79 5.31 6.99 24.53
N PRO A 80 6.25 6.58 25.40
CA PRO A 80 7.29 7.46 25.90
C PRO A 80 8.19 7.97 24.76
N LYS A 81 8.64 9.22 24.83
CA LYS A 81 9.63 9.75 23.86
C LYS A 81 10.92 8.94 23.81
N ASP A 82 11.28 8.30 24.92
CA ASP A 82 12.44 7.43 25.05
C ASP A 82 12.42 6.21 24.12
N VAL A 83 11.27 5.87 23.52
CA VAL A 83 11.20 4.81 22.50
C VAL A 83 11.75 5.29 21.16
N PHE A 84 11.66 6.59 20.87
CA PHE A 84 12.14 7.22 19.64
C PHE A 84 13.59 7.71 19.76
N MET A 85 14.46 6.91 20.37
CA MET A 85 15.88 7.25 20.50
C MET A 85 16.52 7.42 19.12
N GLY A 86 17.13 8.59 18.88
CA GLY A 86 17.80 8.90 17.61
C GLY A 86 17.02 9.85 16.69
N VAL A 87 15.84 10.32 17.10
CA VAL A 87 15.11 11.41 16.44
C VAL A 87 15.30 12.69 17.25
N ASP A 88 16.05 13.65 16.71
CA ASP A 88 16.38 14.91 17.41
C ASP A 88 15.14 15.78 17.67
N GLU A 89 14.12 15.72 16.79
CA GLU A 89 12.91 16.53 16.91
C GLU A 89 11.66 15.71 16.55
N LEU A 90 10.82 15.43 17.55
CA LEU A 90 9.52 14.78 17.36
C LEU A 90 8.47 15.85 17.07
N GLN A 91 7.91 15.83 15.87
CA GLN A 91 6.90 16.77 15.41
C GLN A 91 5.58 16.04 15.11
N VAL A 92 4.47 16.74 15.35
CA VAL A 92 3.13 16.28 14.94
C VAL A 92 3.10 16.13 13.42
N GLY A 93 2.54 15.03 12.93
CA GLY A 93 2.50 14.62 11.53
C GLY A 93 3.68 13.77 11.08
N MET A 94 4.69 13.53 11.92
CA MET A 94 5.78 12.62 11.58
C MET A 94 5.31 11.16 11.59
N ARG A 95 5.77 10.38 10.62
CA ARG A 95 5.43 8.95 10.47
C ARG A 95 6.59 8.06 10.88
N PHE A 96 6.28 7.00 11.60
CA PHE A 96 7.21 5.99 12.10
C PHE A 96 6.66 4.60 11.82
N LEU A 97 7.51 3.59 11.75
CA LEU A 97 7.06 2.20 11.86
C LEU A 97 7.17 1.81 13.34
N ALA A 98 6.03 1.55 13.97
CA ALA A 98 5.97 0.98 15.30
C ALA A 98 5.94 -0.53 15.20
N ASP A 99 6.84 -1.21 15.89
CA ASP A 99 6.75 -2.66 16.07
C ASP A 99 5.64 -2.98 17.07
N THR A 100 4.56 -3.58 16.58
CA THR A 100 3.43 -4.04 17.39
C THR A 100 3.39 -5.56 17.44
N ASP A 101 2.55 -6.14 18.31
CA ASP A 101 2.31 -7.59 18.35
C ASP A 101 1.74 -8.16 17.03
N GLN A 102 1.25 -7.30 16.14
CA GLN A 102 0.75 -7.66 14.80
C GLN A 102 1.79 -7.43 13.69
N GLY A 103 3.01 -7.02 14.05
CA GLY A 103 4.09 -6.67 13.14
C GLY A 103 4.36 -5.16 13.07
N PRO A 104 5.27 -4.73 12.18
CA PRO A 104 5.61 -3.33 12.00
C PRO A 104 4.42 -2.60 11.35
N VAL A 105 3.81 -1.68 12.08
CA VAL A 105 2.66 -0.87 11.65
C VAL A 105 3.13 0.57 11.46
N PRO A 106 2.86 1.21 10.32
CA PRO A 106 3.11 2.63 10.16
C PRO A 106 2.15 3.43 11.06
N VAL A 107 2.71 4.30 11.90
CA VAL A 107 1.99 5.18 12.82
C VAL A 107 2.39 6.63 12.57
N GLU A 108 1.48 7.57 12.81
CA GLU A 108 1.70 9.02 12.69
C GLU A 108 1.58 9.68 14.06
N ILE A 109 2.48 10.63 14.38
CA ILE A 109 2.39 11.40 15.62
C ILE A 109 1.22 12.38 15.51
N THR A 110 0.21 12.26 16.37
CA THR A 110 -0.92 13.20 16.44
C THR A 110 -0.73 14.25 17.53
N GLU A 111 0.01 13.92 18.59
CA GLU A 111 0.26 14.84 19.69
C GLU A 111 1.63 14.57 20.34
N VAL A 112 2.28 15.65 20.77
CA VAL A 112 3.55 15.59 21.51
C VAL A 112 3.37 16.31 22.84
N ASP A 113 3.29 15.56 23.93
CA ASP A 113 3.06 16.08 25.28
C ASP A 113 4.25 15.78 26.19
N GLY A 114 5.18 16.75 26.28
CA GLY A 114 6.32 16.70 27.20
C GLY A 114 7.14 15.42 27.06
N ASP A 115 6.96 14.49 28.00
CA ASP A 115 7.65 13.19 28.09
C ASP A 115 7.00 12.06 27.26
N HIS A 116 5.81 12.29 26.70
CA HIS A 116 5.03 11.30 25.95
C HIS A 116 4.67 11.79 24.55
N VAL A 117 4.40 10.85 23.66
CA VAL A 117 3.93 11.08 22.29
C VAL A 117 2.70 10.22 22.07
N VAL A 118 1.68 10.79 21.45
CA VAL A 118 0.52 10.06 20.96
C VAL A 118 0.77 9.72 19.51
N VAL A 119 0.82 8.43 19.21
CA VAL A 119 0.90 7.91 17.85
C VAL A 119 -0.41 7.28 17.45
N ASP A 120 -0.79 7.47 16.20
CA ASP A 120 -2.00 6.93 15.61
C ASP A 120 -1.61 5.99 14.46
N GLY A 121 -1.94 4.71 14.61
CA GLY A 121 -1.76 3.69 13.56
C GLY A 121 -2.95 3.53 12.62
N ASN A 122 -3.99 4.34 12.76
CA ASN A 122 -5.16 4.27 11.89
C ASN A 122 -4.81 4.74 10.47
N HIS A 123 -5.50 4.15 9.49
CA HIS A 123 -5.45 4.67 8.13
C HIS A 123 -6.01 6.11 8.10
N MET A 124 -5.45 7.00 7.28
CA MET A 124 -5.89 8.41 7.21
C MET A 124 -7.39 8.59 6.89
N LEU A 125 -8.00 7.57 6.27
CA LEU A 125 -9.41 7.52 5.90
C LEU A 125 -10.26 6.66 6.84
N ALA A 126 -9.67 6.07 7.88
CA ALA A 126 -10.40 5.30 8.88
C ALA A 126 -11.38 6.22 9.63
N GLY A 127 -12.60 5.73 9.87
CA GLY A 127 -13.65 6.53 10.50
C GLY A 127 -14.36 7.52 9.56
N GLN A 128 -13.95 7.64 8.30
CA GLN A 128 -14.61 8.53 7.33
C GLN A 128 -15.59 7.77 6.43
N ASN A 129 -16.76 8.37 6.21
CA ASN A 129 -17.70 7.88 5.20
C ASN A 129 -17.24 8.34 3.82
N LEU A 130 -17.30 7.42 2.86
CA LEU A 130 -16.82 7.65 1.51
C LEU A 130 -17.96 7.45 0.50
N ASN A 131 -18.05 8.39 -0.43
CA ASN A 131 -18.96 8.34 -1.56
C ASN A 131 -18.21 7.86 -2.80
N PHE A 132 -18.61 6.71 -3.32
CA PHE A 132 -18.02 6.10 -4.50
C PHE A 132 -18.97 6.23 -5.68
N ASN A 133 -18.53 6.86 -6.75
CA ASN A 133 -19.23 6.82 -8.04
C ASN A 133 -18.56 5.75 -8.86
N VAL A 134 -19.22 4.63 -9.10
CA VAL A 134 -18.67 3.48 -9.81
C VAL A 134 -19.31 3.30 -11.17
N GLU A 135 -18.51 2.83 -12.12
CA GLU A 135 -18.93 2.46 -13.46
C GLU A 135 -18.26 1.14 -13.85
N VAL A 136 -19.07 0.13 -14.15
CA VAL A 136 -18.58 -1.19 -14.54
C VAL A 136 -18.23 -1.15 -16.03
N VAL A 137 -16.94 -1.22 -16.37
CA VAL A 137 -16.47 -1.10 -17.76
C VAL A 137 -16.49 -2.45 -18.47
N ALA A 138 -16.05 -3.51 -17.80
CA ALA A 138 -16.03 -4.86 -18.35
C ALA A 138 -16.06 -5.92 -17.24
N ILE A 139 -16.54 -7.11 -17.59
CA ILE A 139 -16.51 -8.29 -16.72
C ILE A 139 -16.00 -9.46 -17.56
N ARG A 140 -15.02 -10.19 -17.04
CA ARG A 140 -14.50 -11.42 -17.63
C ARG A 140 -14.28 -12.49 -16.57
N GLU A 141 -14.14 -13.73 -17.00
CA GLU A 141 -13.74 -14.82 -16.11
C GLU A 141 -12.24 -14.69 -15.77
N ALA A 142 -11.89 -14.96 -14.52
CA ALA A 142 -10.50 -15.03 -14.08
C ALA A 142 -9.83 -16.30 -14.60
N THR A 143 -8.53 -16.23 -14.91
CA THR A 143 -7.76 -17.44 -15.21
C THR A 143 -7.45 -18.22 -13.93
N GLU A 144 -7.12 -19.52 -14.06
CA GLU A 144 -6.72 -20.33 -12.90
C GLU A 144 -5.50 -19.76 -12.17
N GLU A 145 -4.59 -19.10 -12.89
CA GLU A 145 -3.43 -18.42 -12.32
C GLU A 145 -3.85 -17.18 -11.51
N GLU A 146 -4.73 -16.33 -12.04
CA GLU A 146 -5.24 -15.14 -11.33
C GLU A 146 -6.02 -15.52 -10.06
N LEU A 147 -6.79 -16.62 -10.12
CA LEU A 147 -7.50 -17.16 -8.96
C LEU A 147 -6.55 -17.73 -7.91
N ALA A 148 -5.47 -18.39 -8.34
CA ALA A 148 -4.45 -18.93 -7.42
C ALA A 148 -3.62 -17.82 -6.77
N HIS A 149 -3.38 -16.73 -7.49
CA HIS A 149 -2.60 -15.58 -7.04
C HIS A 149 -3.43 -14.49 -6.34
N GLY A 150 -4.76 -14.51 -6.49
CA GLY A 150 -5.69 -13.56 -5.86
C GLY A 150 -5.65 -12.14 -6.45
N HIS A 151 -5.03 -11.94 -7.61
CA HIS A 151 -4.95 -10.64 -8.30
C HIS A 151 -4.97 -10.81 -9.81
N VAL A 152 -5.37 -9.74 -10.51
CA VAL A 152 -5.49 -9.70 -11.97
C VAL A 152 -4.11 -9.50 -12.58
N HIS A 153 -3.76 -10.29 -13.59
CA HIS A 153 -2.55 -10.09 -14.39
C HIS A 153 -2.95 -9.26 -15.62
N GLY A 154 -2.87 -7.94 -15.51
CA GLY A 154 -3.12 -7.02 -16.63
C GLY A 154 -1.93 -6.90 -17.58
N GLU A 155 -2.14 -6.26 -18.74
CA GLU A 155 -1.13 -5.96 -19.79
C GLU A 155 0.06 -5.11 -19.29
N HIS A 156 -0.05 -4.56 -18.08
CA HIS A 156 1.08 -4.07 -17.31
C HIS A 156 1.67 -5.24 -16.52
N ASP A 157 2.68 -5.85 -17.14
CA ASP A 157 3.66 -6.78 -16.57
C ASP A 157 4.23 -6.22 -15.26
N HIS A 158 3.49 -6.35 -14.16
CA HIS A 158 4.06 -6.30 -12.83
C HIS A 158 4.62 -7.69 -12.59
N HIS A 159 5.75 -7.95 -13.25
CA HIS A 159 6.66 -9.05 -12.98
C HIS A 159 7.18 -8.92 -11.54
N HIS A 160 6.33 -9.19 -10.57
CA HIS A 160 6.74 -9.50 -9.21
C HIS A 160 6.81 -11.01 -9.11
N GLU A 161 7.83 -11.55 -9.79
CA GLU A 161 8.48 -12.76 -9.31
C GLU A 161 8.76 -12.51 -7.81
N HIS A 162 8.18 -13.33 -6.95
CA HIS A 162 8.57 -13.42 -5.54
C HIS A 162 10.02 -13.93 -5.49
N GLY A 163 10.95 -13.03 -5.74
CA GLY A 163 12.38 -13.18 -5.53
C GLY A 163 12.83 -12.07 -4.60
N GLU A 164 12.96 -12.41 -3.31
CA GLU A 164 13.95 -11.88 -2.37
C GLU A 164 14.64 -10.57 -2.81
N GLY A 165 14.20 -9.41 -2.31
CA GLY A 165 15.01 -8.19 -2.34
C GLY A 165 14.30 -6.91 -2.79
N CYS A 166 13.51 -6.29 -1.91
CA CYS A 166 13.07 -4.92 -2.09
C CYS A 166 14.21 -3.96 -1.66
N CYS A 167 15.07 -3.60 -2.61
CA CYS A 167 16.00 -2.47 -2.49
C CYS A 167 15.45 -1.31 -3.34
N GLY A 168 14.96 -0.26 -2.71
CA GLY A 168 14.40 0.88 -3.43
C GLY A 168 14.22 2.14 -2.57
N GLY A 169 15.33 2.70 -2.07
CA GLY A 169 15.34 4.02 -1.44
C GLY A 169 16.60 4.78 -1.85
N HIS A 170 16.46 5.65 -2.85
CA HIS A 170 17.50 6.54 -3.35
C HIS A 170 17.83 7.64 -2.33
N GLY A 171 19.11 7.81 -2.01
CA GLY A 171 19.64 9.04 -1.40
C GLY A 171 20.72 8.79 -0.37
N HIS A 172 21.98 9.05 -0.73
CA HIS A 172 22.94 9.89 0.00
C HIS A 172 24.38 9.59 -0.48
N SER A 173 24.99 10.61 -1.08
CA SER A 173 26.44 10.71 -1.23
C SER A 173 27.12 10.62 0.13
N HIS A 174 28.19 9.84 0.26
CA HIS A 174 29.25 10.12 1.21
C HIS A 174 30.58 9.52 0.72
N ASP A 175 31.50 10.42 0.36
CA ASP A 175 32.94 10.19 0.41
C ASP A 175 33.33 9.60 1.77
N HIS A 176 34.08 8.49 1.77
CA HIS A 176 35.02 8.18 2.85
C HIS A 176 36.14 7.25 2.35
N ASP A 177 37.30 7.86 2.15
CA ASP A 177 38.61 7.22 2.16
C ASP A 177 38.88 6.65 3.56
N HIS A 178 39.39 5.41 3.64
CA HIS A 178 40.50 4.97 4.51
C HIS A 178 40.66 3.44 4.46
N GLY A 179 41.87 3.00 4.14
CA GLY A 179 42.23 1.59 4.05
C GLY A 179 42.62 0.93 5.37
N HIS A 180 42.75 -0.40 5.34
CA HIS A 180 43.89 -1.08 5.93
C HIS A 180 43.98 -2.57 5.51
N ASP A 181 45.22 -2.92 5.17
CA ASP A 181 45.93 -4.21 5.12
C ASP A 181 45.21 -5.51 5.54
N HIS A 182 45.30 -6.53 4.67
CA HIS A 182 45.70 -7.87 5.09
C HIS A 182 46.50 -8.56 3.98
N GLY A 183 47.80 -8.68 4.24
CA GLY A 183 48.75 -9.35 3.37
C GLY A 183 48.69 -10.88 3.32
N LYS A 184 49.44 -11.36 2.32
CA LYS A 184 50.07 -12.67 2.12
C LYS A 184 49.31 -13.76 1.34
N GLY A 185 49.66 -13.83 0.06
CA GLY A 185 49.71 -15.06 -0.73
C GLY A 185 50.65 -14.85 -1.93
N GLY A 186 51.89 -15.33 -1.82
CA GLY A 186 52.95 -15.04 -2.78
C GLY A 186 53.09 -16.00 -3.95
N CYS A 187 53.99 -15.60 -4.86
CA CYS A 187 54.76 -16.36 -5.84
C CYS A 187 54.08 -16.70 -7.19
N GLY A 188 54.62 -16.11 -8.27
CA GLY A 188 54.38 -16.58 -9.64
C GLY A 188 54.86 -15.62 -10.73
N ASN A 189 56.17 -15.43 -10.82
CA ASN A 189 56.86 -14.61 -11.82
C ASN A 189 56.64 -15.15 -13.25
N GLY A 190 56.31 -14.31 -14.24
CA GLY A 190 56.41 -14.70 -15.65
C GLY A 190 55.62 -13.89 -16.69
N GLY A 191 56.30 -12.92 -17.33
CA GLY A 191 56.28 -12.80 -18.80
C GLY A 191 55.50 -11.64 -19.46
N CYS A 192 56.25 -10.79 -20.17
CA CYS A 192 55.85 -9.93 -21.30
C CYS A 192 54.87 -10.64 -22.28
N GLY A 193 54.07 -9.97 -23.11
CA GLY A 193 54.04 -8.57 -23.52
C GLY A 193 53.07 -8.38 -24.71
N CYS A 194 53.05 -7.17 -25.22
CA CYS A 194 52.25 -6.65 -26.32
C CYS A 194 52.16 -7.56 -27.57
N HIS A 195 50.94 -7.79 -28.07
CA HIS A 195 50.40 -7.33 -29.37
C HIS A 195 48.92 -7.67 -29.46
#